data_AF-A0A132B860-F1
#
_entry.id   AF-A0A132B860-F1
#
_cell.length_a   1.000
_cell.length_b   1.000
_cell.length_c   1.000
_cell.angle_alpha   90.00
_cell.angle_beta   90.00
_cell.angle_gamma   90.00
#
_symmetry.space_group_name_H-M   'P 1'
#
loop_
_entity.id
_entity.type
_entity.pdbx_description
1 polymer ?
#
loop_
_entity_poly.entity_id
_entity_poly.type
_entity_poly.pdbx_seq_one_letter_code
_entity_poly.pdbx_strand_id
1 'polypeptide(L)'
;MVSTPTTNPELSKPSRPPESIQDAHKLPTADDFLSHFTAVTQIKGMTMSEAKSSCSWEVSEEVNFQYGNDSEWAVQDRADEELEFRRNQWHHFINNELLPYESYKDRFNGRGIVIVAGNGKSLKRVRVILRQLKSLGSRLPIELHYWGDEFPTKAQKEMSTLWPSMYFNDLSSSSNILKSSNDNFFHINYQLKTVAVMNSRFAEPLLLDSDNIPIIDPESLFDSDTYKEFGTLFWPDIARTRPNNPIWAITNTQCRMDEYEQESGQLIVDKRKFFYHLQLAAWFNNVHAQYYNEFLLGDKDMFRFAWHALKTKYGTPRKWVTSVGTVAPNGYYCGHSFAQHHPNGSVAFLHGGLLKTIPKAVMKWERESRGGIFQAYKRSVVDERHNLIEKVAISMDGVPYLPNRPEDLGIQWCTDLKDVHPRKLDELVPGFEKTFEDLGGYWMLDNDGTHT
;
A
#
# COMPACT_ATOMS: atom_id res chain seq x y z
N MET A 1 -62.50 8.54 -51.31
CA MET A 1 -61.46 9.35 -50.67
C MET A 1 -60.56 8.40 -49.92
N VAL A 2 -59.29 8.37 -50.31
CA VAL A 2 -58.29 7.38 -49.90
C VAL A 2 -57.77 7.75 -48.51
N SER A 3 -57.77 6.77 -47.61
CA SER A 3 -57.24 6.84 -46.26
C SER A 3 -55.71 6.98 -46.26
N THR A 4 -55.21 8.05 -45.65
CA THR A 4 -53.78 8.25 -45.34
C THR A 4 -53.33 7.33 -44.20
N PRO A 5 -52.19 6.61 -44.31
CA PRO A 5 -51.58 5.93 -43.18
C PRO A 5 -50.72 6.90 -42.36
N THR A 6 -50.94 6.88 -41.06
CA THR A 6 -50.12 7.51 -40.03
C THR A 6 -48.71 6.94 -40.03
N THR A 7 -47.72 7.83 -40.08
CA THR A 7 -46.29 7.54 -40.01
C THR A 7 -45.89 6.99 -38.64
N ASN A 8 -45.20 5.86 -38.62
CA ASN A 8 -44.53 5.28 -37.45
C ASN A 8 -43.51 6.27 -36.85
N PRO A 9 -43.39 6.38 -35.52
CA PRO A 9 -42.31 7.13 -34.89
C PRO A 9 -40.98 6.41 -35.15
N GLU A 10 -39.99 7.15 -35.64
CA GLU A 10 -38.62 6.70 -35.80
C GLU A 10 -38.10 6.10 -34.48
N LEU A 11 -37.69 4.84 -34.51
CA LEU A 11 -36.85 4.26 -33.48
C LEU A 11 -35.57 5.09 -33.40
N SER A 12 -35.39 5.81 -32.31
CA SER A 12 -34.14 6.44 -31.95
C SER A 12 -33.04 5.39 -32.01
N LYS A 13 -32.04 5.61 -32.88
CA LYS A 13 -30.82 4.81 -32.95
C LYS A 13 -30.25 4.61 -31.53
N PRO A 14 -29.72 3.42 -31.20
CA PRO A 14 -29.06 3.23 -29.91
C PRO A 14 -27.95 4.27 -29.77
N SER A 15 -27.94 4.95 -28.61
CA SER A 15 -26.85 5.81 -28.18
C SER A 15 -25.53 5.10 -28.45
N ARG A 16 -24.57 5.81 -29.06
CA ARG A 16 -23.19 5.33 -29.25
C ARG A 16 -22.73 4.65 -27.95
N PRO A 17 -22.13 3.45 -28.00
CA PRO A 17 -21.66 2.77 -26.79
C PRO A 17 -20.77 3.74 -26.01
N PRO A 18 -20.89 3.76 -24.67
CA PRO A 18 -20.12 4.69 -23.85
C PRO A 18 -18.63 4.45 -24.10
N GLU A 19 -17.88 5.54 -24.32
CA GLU A 19 -16.43 5.48 -24.51
C GLU A 19 -15.72 5.69 -23.18
N SER A 20 -14.64 4.95 -22.93
CA SER A 20 -13.82 5.13 -21.73
C SER A 20 -13.16 6.51 -21.76
N ILE A 21 -13.21 7.23 -20.64
CA ILE A 21 -12.63 8.56 -20.48
C ILE A 21 -11.12 8.43 -20.24
N GLN A 22 -10.30 9.13 -21.03
CA GLN A 22 -8.83 9.04 -20.97
C GLN A 22 -8.25 9.57 -19.65
N ASP A 23 -8.82 10.64 -19.10
CA ASP A 23 -8.42 11.27 -17.83
C ASP A 23 -9.50 11.07 -16.77
N ALA A 24 -9.99 9.82 -16.62
CA ALA A 24 -11.07 9.50 -15.69
C ALA A 24 -10.78 9.90 -14.24
N HIS A 25 -9.50 10.03 -13.85
CA HIS A 25 -9.11 10.52 -12.51
C HIS A 25 -9.59 11.94 -12.20
N LYS A 26 -9.97 12.72 -13.22
CA LYS A 26 -10.52 14.08 -13.08
C LYS A 26 -12.03 14.11 -12.83
N LEU A 27 -12.72 12.98 -12.89
CA LEU A 27 -14.15 12.92 -12.59
C LEU A 27 -14.40 13.37 -11.13
N PRO A 28 -15.38 14.26 -10.88
CA PRO A 28 -15.45 14.98 -9.61
C PRO A 28 -16.06 14.16 -8.47
N THR A 29 -16.88 13.15 -8.76
CA THR A 29 -17.51 12.28 -7.76
C THR A 29 -17.45 10.81 -8.17
N ALA A 30 -17.67 9.91 -7.21
CA ALA A 30 -17.70 8.47 -7.47
C ALA A 30 -18.75 8.09 -8.51
N ASP A 31 -19.96 8.67 -8.46
CA ASP A 31 -21.06 8.30 -9.36
C ASP A 31 -20.81 8.70 -10.82
N ASP A 32 -19.98 9.72 -11.06
CA ASP A 32 -19.56 10.10 -12.41
C ASP A 32 -18.75 9.00 -13.12
N PHE A 33 -18.15 8.07 -12.37
CA PHE A 33 -17.43 6.93 -12.93
C PHE A 33 -18.34 5.81 -13.45
N LEU A 34 -19.62 5.74 -13.09
CA LEU A 34 -20.47 4.59 -13.45
C LEU A 34 -20.59 4.40 -14.97
N SER A 35 -20.72 5.49 -15.72
CA SER A 35 -20.74 5.45 -17.19
C SER A 35 -19.38 5.04 -17.77
N HIS A 36 -18.30 5.50 -17.16
CA HIS A 36 -16.93 5.10 -17.52
C HIS A 36 -16.70 3.61 -17.28
N PHE A 37 -17.14 3.07 -16.14
CA PHE A 37 -17.01 1.64 -15.82
C PHE A 37 -17.83 0.76 -16.77
N THR A 38 -19.02 1.21 -17.16
CA THR A 38 -19.81 0.55 -18.20
C THR A 38 -19.01 0.44 -19.51
N ALA A 39 -18.33 1.51 -19.91
CA ALA A 39 -17.44 1.49 -21.08
C ALA A 39 -16.23 0.55 -20.88
N VAL A 40 -15.57 0.64 -19.72
CA VAL A 40 -14.37 -0.15 -19.41
C VAL A 40 -14.64 -1.65 -19.43
N THR A 41 -15.77 -2.09 -18.86
CA THR A 41 -16.13 -3.52 -18.82
C THR A 41 -16.60 -4.08 -20.17
N GLN A 42 -16.82 -3.21 -21.17
CA GLN A 42 -17.11 -3.59 -22.57
C GLN A 42 -15.86 -3.62 -23.46
N ILE A 43 -14.70 -3.18 -22.96
CA ILE A 43 -13.45 -3.24 -23.72
C ILE A 43 -13.09 -4.72 -23.95
N LYS A 44 -12.77 -5.07 -25.21
CA LYS A 44 -12.25 -6.38 -25.55
C LYS A 44 -11.03 -6.72 -24.67
N GLY A 45 -11.08 -7.88 -24.02
CA GLY A 45 -9.98 -8.34 -23.18
C GLY A 45 -8.73 -8.70 -23.98
N MET A 46 -7.57 -8.41 -23.40
CA MET A 46 -6.27 -8.83 -23.91
C MET A 46 -5.96 -10.28 -23.53
N THR A 47 -5.28 -10.99 -24.43
CA THR A 47 -4.56 -12.23 -24.14
C THR A 47 -3.34 -11.96 -23.26
N MET A 48 -2.77 -13.01 -22.65
CA MET A 48 -1.52 -12.92 -21.90
C MET A 48 -0.36 -12.44 -22.78
N SER A 49 -0.33 -12.88 -24.04
CA SER A 49 0.67 -12.47 -25.03
C SER A 49 0.59 -10.97 -25.34
N GLU A 50 -0.61 -10.45 -25.59
CA GLU A 50 -0.83 -9.01 -25.80
C GLU A 50 -0.45 -8.20 -24.56
N ALA A 51 -0.87 -8.65 -23.37
CA ALA A 51 -0.64 -7.94 -22.12
C ALA A 51 0.85 -7.77 -21.80
N LYS A 52 1.69 -8.78 -22.07
CA LYS A 52 3.13 -8.72 -21.77
C LYS A 52 3.97 -8.05 -22.86
N SER A 53 3.42 -7.88 -24.07
CA SER A 53 4.15 -7.40 -25.26
C SER A 53 4.80 -6.01 -25.11
N SER A 54 4.33 -5.18 -24.18
CA SER A 54 4.87 -3.83 -23.92
C SER A 54 6.08 -3.81 -23.00
N CYS A 55 6.40 -4.92 -22.32
CA CYS A 55 7.57 -5.04 -21.48
C CYS A 55 8.67 -5.85 -22.17
N SER A 56 9.90 -5.37 -22.10
CA SER A 56 11.07 -5.96 -22.78
C SER A 56 12.14 -6.50 -21.83
N TRP A 57 11.97 -6.35 -20.52
CA TRP A 57 12.89 -6.97 -19.57
C TRP A 57 12.66 -8.48 -19.48
N GLU A 58 13.74 -9.19 -19.23
CA GLU A 58 13.72 -10.61 -18.91
C GLU A 58 12.97 -10.86 -17.59
N VAL A 59 12.24 -11.97 -17.53
CA VAL A 59 11.61 -12.48 -16.30
C VAL A 59 12.72 -12.96 -15.37
N SER A 60 13.23 -12.06 -14.54
CA SER A 60 14.36 -12.32 -13.66
C SER A 60 14.12 -11.81 -12.24
N GLU A 61 14.96 -12.30 -11.33
CA GLU A 61 14.98 -11.87 -9.92
C GLU A 61 15.33 -10.38 -9.76
N GLU A 62 15.94 -9.75 -10.78
CA GLU A 62 16.25 -8.32 -10.78
C GLU A 62 14.98 -7.45 -10.97
N VAL A 63 13.90 -8.00 -11.53
CA VAL A 63 12.60 -7.31 -11.70
C VAL A 63 11.69 -7.58 -10.50
N ASN A 64 11.63 -8.83 -10.06
CA ASN A 64 10.83 -9.26 -8.91
C ASN A 64 11.55 -10.41 -8.18
N PHE A 65 11.94 -10.16 -6.92
CA PHE A 65 12.59 -11.14 -6.04
C PHE A 65 11.58 -11.83 -5.09
N GLN A 66 10.30 -11.48 -5.16
CA GLN A 66 9.26 -11.96 -4.24
C GLN A 66 8.80 -13.38 -4.58
N TYR A 67 8.82 -13.73 -5.87
CA TYR A 67 8.45 -15.04 -6.37
C TYR A 67 9.64 -15.72 -7.02
N GLY A 68 9.82 -17.02 -6.76
CA GLY A 68 10.84 -17.81 -7.44
C GLY A 68 10.58 -17.89 -8.95
N ASN A 69 11.63 -18.12 -9.74
CA ASN A 69 11.49 -18.37 -11.18
C ASN A 69 10.81 -19.72 -11.49
N ASP A 70 10.68 -20.58 -10.47
CA ASP A 70 10.02 -21.88 -10.48
C ASP A 70 8.53 -21.82 -10.11
N SER A 71 8.00 -20.65 -9.77
CA SER A 71 6.54 -20.48 -9.56
C SER A 71 5.78 -20.89 -10.83
N GLU A 72 4.69 -21.65 -10.68
CA GLU A 72 3.96 -22.23 -11.82
C GLU A 72 3.61 -21.18 -12.90
N TRP A 73 3.04 -20.05 -12.47
CA TRP A 73 2.69 -18.93 -13.36
C TRP A 73 3.91 -18.20 -13.94
N ALA A 74 5.08 -18.31 -13.31
CA ALA A 74 6.32 -17.72 -13.77
C ALA A 74 6.99 -18.58 -14.88
N VAL A 75 6.78 -19.90 -14.82
CA VAL A 75 7.29 -20.86 -15.80
C VAL A 75 6.38 -20.97 -17.02
N GLN A 76 5.06 -20.96 -16.80
CA GLN A 76 4.06 -21.13 -17.84
C GLN A 76 2.96 -20.06 -17.70
N ASP A 77 2.68 -19.37 -18.80
CA ASP A 77 1.56 -18.43 -18.89
C ASP A 77 0.24 -19.15 -18.56
N ARG A 78 -0.61 -18.49 -17.76
CA ARG A 78 -1.99 -18.95 -17.52
C ARG A 78 -2.79 -18.93 -18.82
N ALA A 79 -3.75 -19.84 -18.94
CA ALA A 79 -4.59 -19.95 -20.14
C ALA A 79 -5.47 -18.72 -20.33
N ASP A 80 -5.62 -18.24 -21.56
CA ASP A 80 -6.40 -17.04 -21.87
C ASP A 80 -7.88 -17.17 -21.46
N GLU A 81 -8.44 -18.38 -21.53
CA GLU A 81 -9.80 -18.67 -21.08
C GLU A 81 -9.97 -18.49 -19.56
N GLU A 82 -8.95 -18.87 -18.78
CA GLU A 82 -8.92 -18.64 -17.33
C GLU A 82 -8.88 -17.13 -17.05
N LEU A 83 -7.99 -16.41 -17.74
CA LEU A 83 -7.79 -14.97 -17.55
C LEU A 83 -9.05 -14.17 -17.94
N GLU A 84 -9.71 -14.57 -19.02
CA GLU A 84 -11.00 -14.01 -19.43
C GLU A 84 -12.09 -14.29 -18.39
N PHE A 85 -12.17 -15.52 -17.88
CA PHE A 85 -13.10 -15.86 -16.80
C PHE A 85 -12.87 -14.96 -15.58
N ARG A 86 -11.63 -14.80 -15.11
CA ARG A 86 -11.28 -13.93 -13.98
C ARG A 86 -11.61 -12.47 -14.24
N ARG A 87 -11.37 -11.98 -15.45
CA ARG A 87 -11.75 -10.63 -15.87
C ARG A 87 -13.26 -10.42 -15.78
N ASN A 88 -14.04 -11.38 -16.27
CA ASN A 88 -15.50 -11.32 -16.23
C ASN A 88 -16.05 -11.33 -14.79
N GLN A 89 -15.35 -11.93 -13.83
CA GLN A 89 -15.75 -11.89 -12.42
C GLN A 89 -15.72 -10.45 -11.86
N TRP A 90 -14.62 -9.71 -12.07
CA TRP A 90 -14.59 -8.33 -11.58
C TRP A 90 -15.46 -7.39 -12.42
N HIS A 91 -15.65 -7.66 -13.72
CA HIS A 91 -16.66 -6.96 -14.53
C HIS A 91 -18.07 -7.14 -13.95
N HIS A 92 -18.41 -8.36 -13.54
CA HIS A 92 -19.70 -8.63 -12.90
C HIS A 92 -19.85 -7.85 -11.60
N PHE A 93 -18.83 -7.88 -10.74
CA PHE A 93 -18.80 -7.12 -9.49
C PHE A 93 -19.04 -5.62 -9.71
N ILE A 94 -18.28 -5.00 -10.62
CA ILE A 94 -18.39 -3.57 -10.93
C ILE A 94 -19.78 -3.19 -11.45
N ASN A 95 -20.40 -4.06 -12.26
CA ASN A 95 -21.68 -3.73 -12.87
C ASN A 95 -22.89 -4.05 -11.98
N ASN A 96 -22.76 -4.91 -10.96
CA ASN A 96 -23.91 -5.48 -10.25
C ASN A 96 -23.84 -5.44 -8.72
N GLU A 97 -22.65 -5.31 -8.14
CA GLU A 97 -22.43 -5.54 -6.69
C GLU A 97 -21.88 -4.32 -5.94
N LEU A 98 -21.63 -3.21 -6.63
CA LEU A 98 -21.14 -1.98 -5.99
C LEU A 98 -22.14 -1.45 -4.96
N LEU A 99 -21.64 -1.17 -3.76
CA LEU A 99 -22.33 -0.38 -2.76
C LEU A 99 -22.41 1.08 -3.27
N PRO A 100 -23.60 1.69 -3.38
CA PRO A 100 -23.74 3.02 -3.96
C PRO A 100 -23.15 4.11 -3.05
N TYR A 101 -22.29 4.97 -3.60
CA TYR A 101 -21.63 6.04 -2.85
C TYR A 101 -22.63 7.00 -2.19
N GLU A 102 -23.69 7.37 -2.92
CA GLU A 102 -24.74 8.28 -2.45
C GLU A 102 -25.37 7.85 -1.11
N SER A 103 -25.50 6.55 -0.86
CA SER A 103 -26.04 6.01 0.40
C SER A 103 -25.11 6.19 1.60
N TYR A 104 -23.83 6.48 1.38
CA TYR A 104 -22.80 6.53 2.42
C TYR A 104 -22.04 7.85 2.49
N LYS A 105 -22.23 8.77 1.53
CA LYS A 105 -21.45 10.02 1.41
C LYS A 105 -21.40 10.83 2.71
N ASP A 106 -22.50 10.88 3.46
CA ASP A 106 -22.61 11.67 4.69
C ASP A 106 -21.84 11.08 5.87
N ARG A 107 -21.28 9.86 5.72
CA ARG A 107 -20.39 9.23 6.70
C ARG A 107 -18.95 9.73 6.60
N PHE A 108 -18.60 10.45 5.53
CA PHE A 108 -17.22 10.82 5.23
C PHE A 108 -17.02 12.33 5.33
N ASN A 109 -16.09 12.77 6.17
CA ASN A 109 -15.76 14.18 6.30
C ASN A 109 -14.29 14.43 6.65
N GLY A 110 -13.71 15.45 6.04
CA GLY A 110 -12.36 15.94 6.33
C GLY A 110 -11.22 14.96 6.00
N ARG A 111 -10.03 15.37 6.41
CA ARG A 111 -8.76 14.62 6.31
C ARG A 111 -8.45 13.95 7.64
N GLY A 112 -7.74 12.83 7.60
CA GLY A 112 -7.26 12.20 8.83
C GLY A 112 -6.40 10.98 8.57
N ILE A 113 -5.73 10.50 9.62
CA ILE A 113 -4.83 9.35 9.56
C ILE A 113 -5.58 8.11 10.01
N VAL A 114 -5.49 7.03 9.24
CA VAL A 114 -6.10 5.73 9.53
C VAL A 114 -4.99 4.75 9.84
N ILE A 115 -5.02 4.13 11.01
CA ILE A 115 -4.02 3.13 11.42
C ILE A 115 -4.75 1.86 11.85
N VAL A 116 -4.36 0.72 11.29
CA VAL A 116 -4.80 -0.60 11.78
C VAL A 116 -3.89 -1.01 12.93
N ALA A 117 -4.44 -1.05 14.15
CA ALA A 117 -3.71 -1.42 15.36
C ALA A 117 -4.67 -1.99 16.42
N GLY A 118 -4.52 -3.28 16.73
CA GLY A 118 -5.28 -3.98 17.77
C GLY A 118 -4.38 -4.53 18.87
N ASN A 119 -3.33 -5.28 18.53
CA ASN A 119 -2.49 -5.97 19.51
C ASN A 119 -1.47 -5.07 20.25
N GLY A 120 -0.97 -5.53 21.40
CA GLY A 120 -0.07 -4.76 22.27
C GLY A 120 1.22 -4.24 21.60
N LYS A 121 1.81 -4.98 20.65
CA LYS A 121 3.00 -4.54 19.89
C LYS A 121 2.64 -3.39 18.94
N SER A 122 1.54 -3.49 18.20
CA SER A 122 1.06 -2.43 17.32
C SER A 122 0.77 -1.14 18.11
N LEU A 123 0.17 -1.26 19.30
CA LEU A 123 -0.08 -0.11 20.19
C LEU A 123 1.21 0.56 20.67
N LYS A 124 2.29 -0.20 20.99
CA LYS A 124 3.59 0.40 21.32
C LYS A 124 4.14 1.24 20.17
N ARG A 125 4.00 0.79 18.93
CA ARG A 125 4.43 1.54 17.74
C ARG A 125 3.55 2.76 17.46
N VAL A 126 2.23 2.65 17.62
CA VAL A 126 1.32 3.79 17.52
C VAL A 126 1.73 4.90 18.49
N ARG A 127 2.13 4.58 19.73
CA ARG A 127 2.64 5.61 20.67
C ARG A 127 3.86 6.36 20.14
N VAL A 128 4.76 5.70 19.41
CA VAL A 128 5.91 6.34 18.74
C VAL A 128 5.40 7.31 17.67
N ILE A 129 4.46 6.87 16.82
CA ILE A 129 3.83 7.73 15.80
C ILE A 129 3.15 8.94 16.43
N LEU A 130 2.36 8.78 17.50
CA LEU A 130 1.66 9.89 18.16
C LEU A 130 2.63 10.94 18.71
N ARG A 131 3.73 10.50 19.33
CA ARG A 131 4.79 11.41 19.82
C ARG A 131 5.44 12.16 18.67
N GLN A 132 5.63 11.50 17.53
CA GLN A 132 6.23 12.11 16.35
C GLN A 132 5.28 13.10 15.68
N LEU A 133 4.01 12.76 15.51
CA LEU A 133 3.01 13.71 15.00
C LEU A 133 2.92 14.95 15.89
N LYS A 134 3.04 14.77 17.22
CA LYS A 134 3.10 15.88 18.17
C LYS A 134 4.36 16.74 18.01
N SER A 135 5.54 16.13 17.80
CA SER A 135 6.79 16.86 17.58
C SER A 135 6.77 17.67 16.26
N LEU A 136 6.09 17.14 15.25
CA LEU A 136 5.89 17.78 13.95
C LEU A 136 4.79 18.85 13.95
N GLY A 137 4.06 19.00 15.07
CA GLY A 137 2.97 19.97 15.19
C GLY A 137 1.70 19.62 14.41
N SER A 138 1.57 18.36 13.98
CA SER A 138 0.42 17.91 13.20
C SER A 138 -0.88 18.02 14.01
N ARG A 139 -1.98 18.29 13.32
CA ARG A 139 -3.33 18.41 13.92
C ARG A 139 -4.33 17.44 13.32
N LEU A 140 -3.90 16.61 12.37
CA LEU A 140 -4.78 15.67 11.70
C LEU A 140 -5.45 14.75 12.74
N PRO A 141 -6.78 14.58 12.67
CA PRO A 141 -7.44 13.58 13.49
C PRO A 141 -6.96 12.18 13.11
N ILE A 142 -6.99 11.26 14.07
CA ILE A 142 -6.54 9.88 13.88
C ILE A 142 -7.72 8.95 14.13
N GLU A 143 -7.87 7.91 13.33
CA GLU A 143 -8.81 6.82 13.60
C GLU A 143 -8.05 5.50 13.66
N LEU A 144 -8.11 4.85 14.82
CA LEU A 144 -7.53 3.53 15.04
C LEU A 144 -8.57 2.45 14.72
N HIS A 145 -8.22 1.55 13.83
CA HIS A 145 -9.05 0.41 13.44
C HIS A 145 -8.50 -0.87 14.09
N TYR A 146 -9.37 -1.66 14.69
CA TYR A 146 -9.03 -2.88 15.42
C TYR A 146 -10.12 -3.93 15.24
N TRP A 147 -9.87 -5.18 15.63
CA TRP A 147 -10.87 -6.24 15.57
C TRP A 147 -11.38 -6.63 16.96
N GLY A 148 -12.69 -6.51 17.20
CA GLY A 148 -13.34 -7.07 18.38
C GLY A 148 -12.70 -6.61 19.70
N ASP A 149 -12.22 -7.55 20.50
CA ASP A 149 -11.63 -7.29 21.83
C ASP A 149 -10.12 -7.05 21.81
N GLU A 150 -9.48 -6.98 20.63
CA GLU A 150 -8.03 -6.74 20.52
C GLU A 150 -7.58 -5.45 21.20
N PHE A 151 -8.45 -4.43 21.27
CA PHE A 151 -8.12 -3.11 21.80
C PHE A 151 -8.97 -2.73 23.02
N PRO A 152 -8.50 -3.01 24.26
CA PRO A 152 -9.24 -2.74 25.47
C PRO A 152 -9.56 -1.25 25.67
N THR A 153 -10.73 -0.95 26.24
CA THR A 153 -11.19 0.43 26.51
C THR A 153 -10.20 1.25 27.35
N LYS A 154 -9.46 0.61 28.27
CA LYS A 154 -8.40 1.29 29.05
C LYS A 154 -7.32 1.85 28.13
N ALA A 155 -6.84 1.05 27.20
CA ALA A 155 -5.80 1.46 26.25
C ALA A 155 -6.32 2.52 25.28
N GLN A 156 -7.60 2.46 24.88
CA GLN A 156 -8.25 3.53 24.10
C GLN A 156 -8.22 4.87 24.85
N LYS A 157 -8.60 4.90 26.13
CA LYS A 157 -8.55 6.11 26.97
C LYS A 157 -7.13 6.69 27.12
N GLU A 158 -6.14 5.81 27.30
CA GLU A 158 -4.73 6.23 27.35
C GLU A 158 -4.29 6.89 26.04
N MET A 159 -4.66 6.31 24.89
CA MET A 159 -4.32 6.86 23.58
C MET A 159 -5.04 8.19 23.30
N SER A 160 -6.31 8.33 23.66
CA SER A 160 -7.04 9.60 23.55
C SER A 160 -6.45 10.71 24.43
N THR A 161 -5.77 10.36 25.53
CA THR A 161 -5.04 11.34 26.34
C THR A 161 -3.80 11.86 25.62
N LEU A 162 -3.14 11.01 24.82
CA LEU A 162 -1.99 11.40 23.99
C LEU A 162 -2.41 12.20 22.75
N TRP A 163 -3.57 11.86 22.17
CA TRP A 163 -4.11 12.50 20.97
C TRP A 163 -5.62 12.76 21.10
N PRO A 164 -6.05 13.98 21.48
CA PRO A 164 -7.45 14.26 21.76
C PRO A 164 -8.39 14.09 20.56
N SER A 165 -7.92 14.37 19.34
CA SER A 165 -8.67 14.19 18.09
C SER A 165 -8.57 12.75 17.56
N MET A 166 -8.67 11.77 18.46
CA MET A 166 -8.60 10.35 18.14
C MET A 166 -9.97 9.68 18.18
N TYR A 167 -10.19 8.80 17.21
CA TYR A 167 -11.37 7.99 17.05
C TYR A 167 -11.00 6.51 16.96
N PHE A 168 -12.00 5.65 17.16
CA PHE A 168 -11.81 4.21 17.19
C PHE A 168 -12.90 3.56 16.35
N ASN A 169 -12.54 2.56 15.55
CA ASN A 169 -13.47 1.79 14.75
C ASN A 169 -13.21 0.28 14.88
N ASP A 170 -14.21 -0.45 15.39
CA ASP A 170 -14.18 -1.91 15.46
C ASP A 170 -14.61 -2.50 14.11
N LEU A 171 -13.67 -3.16 13.43
CA LEU A 171 -13.90 -3.78 12.13
C LEU A 171 -14.83 -5.00 12.20
N SER A 172 -15.03 -5.61 13.38
CA SER A 172 -16.01 -6.68 13.57
C SER A 172 -17.45 -6.16 13.64
N SER A 173 -17.65 -4.84 13.78
CA SER A 173 -18.98 -4.25 13.95
C SER A 173 -19.88 -4.40 12.72
N SER A 174 -21.14 -4.75 12.95
CA SER A 174 -22.19 -4.76 11.94
C SER A 174 -22.57 -3.36 11.43
N SER A 175 -22.03 -2.27 11.97
CA SER A 175 -22.22 -0.90 11.46
C SER A 175 -21.26 -0.51 10.33
N ASN A 176 -20.27 -1.34 10.05
CA ASN A 176 -19.31 -1.10 8.97
C ASN A 176 -19.99 -1.11 7.59
N ILE A 177 -19.53 -0.24 6.68
CA ILE A 177 -20.02 -0.15 5.29
C ILE A 177 -19.63 -1.43 4.56
N LEU A 178 -18.33 -1.68 4.50
CA LEU A 178 -17.79 -2.91 3.97
C LEU A 178 -17.65 -3.91 5.12
N LYS A 179 -18.35 -5.04 5.01
CA LYS A 179 -18.25 -6.12 6.01
C LYS A 179 -16.95 -6.87 5.86
N SER A 180 -16.39 -7.25 6.99
CA SER A 180 -15.33 -8.24 7.10
C SER A 180 -15.88 -9.45 7.85
N SER A 181 -15.51 -10.67 7.44
CA SER A 181 -15.84 -11.91 8.19
C SER A 181 -14.60 -12.47 8.90
N ASN A 182 -14.78 -13.44 9.79
CA ASN A 182 -13.67 -14.14 10.45
C ASN A 182 -13.76 -15.66 10.21
N ASP A 183 -14.41 -16.07 9.12
CA ASP A 183 -14.94 -17.43 8.99
C ASP A 183 -13.88 -18.50 8.63
N ASN A 184 -12.60 -18.15 8.54
CA ASN A 184 -11.53 -19.12 8.34
C ASN A 184 -10.72 -19.30 9.63
N PHE A 185 -11.04 -20.37 10.34
CA PHE A 185 -10.44 -20.85 11.61
C PHE A 185 -8.89 -21.00 11.61
N PHE A 186 -8.22 -20.77 10.48
CA PHE A 186 -6.77 -20.91 10.33
C PHE A 186 -6.05 -19.70 9.70
N HIS A 187 -6.76 -18.69 9.19
CA HIS A 187 -6.14 -17.49 8.59
C HIS A 187 -7.05 -16.27 8.75
N ILE A 188 -6.53 -15.19 9.36
CA ILE A 188 -7.14 -13.86 9.27
C ILE A 188 -7.06 -13.47 7.79
N ASN A 189 -8.11 -13.76 7.03
CA ASN A 189 -8.12 -13.59 5.57
C ASN A 189 -8.65 -12.22 5.11
N TYR A 190 -8.54 -11.20 5.96
CA TYR A 190 -8.83 -9.83 5.54
C TYR A 190 -7.58 -9.00 5.73
N GLN A 191 -7.04 -8.52 4.62
CA GLN A 191 -6.07 -7.43 4.66
C GLN A 191 -6.83 -6.18 5.15
N LEU A 192 -6.85 -6.01 6.47
CA LEU A 192 -7.68 -5.05 7.21
C LEU A 192 -7.53 -3.61 6.70
N LYS A 193 -6.45 -3.29 6.01
CA LYS A 193 -6.16 -1.98 5.40
C LYS A 193 -7.25 -1.52 4.44
N THR A 194 -7.70 -2.37 3.50
CA THR A 194 -8.76 -1.98 2.53
C THR A 194 -10.07 -1.68 3.24
N VAL A 195 -10.45 -2.54 4.19
CA VAL A 195 -11.65 -2.41 5.00
C VAL A 195 -11.57 -1.17 5.91
N ALA A 196 -10.40 -0.89 6.50
CA ALA A 196 -10.16 0.27 7.35
C ALA A 196 -10.29 1.59 6.58
N VAL A 197 -9.67 1.70 5.40
CA VAL A 197 -9.80 2.89 4.54
C VAL A 197 -11.26 3.12 4.15
N MET A 198 -11.96 2.07 3.71
CA MET A 198 -13.37 2.14 3.33
C MET A 198 -14.28 2.58 4.49
N ASN A 199 -14.14 1.92 5.65
CA ASN A 199 -14.98 2.17 6.82
C ASN A 199 -14.58 3.41 7.62
N SER A 200 -13.44 4.03 7.30
CA SER A 200 -13.01 5.23 8.00
C SER A 200 -13.99 6.39 7.86
N ARG A 201 -14.09 7.24 8.88
CA ARG A 201 -14.90 8.47 8.84
C ARG A 201 -14.34 9.57 7.94
N PHE A 202 -13.08 9.50 7.52
CA PHE A 202 -12.46 10.58 6.76
C PHE A 202 -12.88 10.52 5.30
N ALA A 203 -13.08 11.68 4.66
CA ALA A 203 -13.27 11.75 3.21
C ALA A 203 -11.93 11.53 2.48
N GLU A 204 -10.83 12.01 3.08
CA GLU A 204 -9.48 11.93 2.54
C GLU A 204 -8.57 11.23 3.57
N PRO A 205 -8.70 9.90 3.78
CA PRO A 205 -7.83 9.16 4.69
C PRO A 205 -6.40 9.04 4.16
N LEU A 206 -5.42 9.31 5.03
CA LEU A 206 -4.06 8.79 4.92
C LEU A 206 -3.99 7.47 5.70
N LEU A 207 -3.96 6.34 5.00
CA LEU A 207 -3.60 5.07 5.64
C LEU A 207 -2.13 5.15 6.06
N LEU A 208 -1.82 4.69 7.27
CA LEU A 208 -0.47 4.65 7.80
C LEU A 208 -0.27 3.38 8.62
N ASP A 209 0.74 2.59 8.27
CA ASP A 209 1.12 1.41 9.04
C ASP A 209 1.68 1.78 10.42
N SER A 210 1.46 0.90 11.39
CA SER A 210 1.88 1.14 12.77
C SER A 210 3.40 1.29 12.92
N ASP A 211 4.21 0.75 12.02
CA ASP A 211 5.67 0.87 11.94
C ASP A 211 6.15 1.90 10.91
N ASN A 212 5.29 2.84 10.53
CA ASN A 212 5.61 3.89 9.58
C ASN A 212 5.66 5.28 10.22
N ILE A 213 6.88 5.82 10.40
CA ILE A 213 7.11 7.04 11.17
C ILE A 213 7.15 8.25 10.22
N PRO A 214 6.25 9.25 10.37
CA PRO A 214 6.30 10.47 9.60
C PRO A 214 7.52 11.33 9.97
N ILE A 215 8.16 11.92 8.97
CA ILE A 215 9.34 12.80 9.11
C ILE A 215 8.98 14.27 8.84
N ILE A 216 7.81 14.49 8.24
CA ILE A 216 7.20 15.79 8.00
C ILE A 216 5.78 15.79 8.55
N ASP A 217 5.18 16.97 8.74
CA ASP A 217 3.74 17.06 9.01
C ASP A 217 2.95 16.44 7.84
N PRO A 218 2.19 15.34 8.05
CA PRO A 218 1.50 14.65 6.97
C PRO A 218 0.42 15.50 6.29
N GLU A 219 -0.05 16.58 6.93
CA GLU A 219 -1.04 17.48 6.32
C GLU A 219 -0.51 18.10 5.00
N SER A 220 0.81 18.32 4.88
CA SER A 220 1.40 18.89 3.67
C SER A 220 1.22 18.02 2.42
N LEU A 221 1.02 16.71 2.58
CA LEU A 221 0.83 15.77 1.47
C LEU A 221 -0.44 16.08 0.69
N PHE A 222 -1.50 16.49 1.40
CA PHE A 222 -2.78 16.87 0.80
C PHE A 222 -2.69 18.20 0.05
N ASP A 223 -1.65 19.00 0.28
CA ASP A 223 -1.43 20.27 -0.40
C ASP A 223 -0.48 20.15 -1.60
N SER A 224 0.09 18.96 -1.82
CA SER A 224 0.94 18.69 -2.98
C SER A 224 0.16 18.78 -4.30
N ASP A 225 0.83 19.25 -5.35
CA ASP A 225 0.23 19.33 -6.69
C ASP A 225 -0.20 17.96 -7.21
N THR A 226 0.56 16.92 -6.88
CA THR A 226 0.20 15.53 -7.22
C THR A 226 -1.12 15.13 -6.56
N TYR A 227 -1.31 15.39 -5.26
CA TYR A 227 -2.58 15.05 -4.62
C TYR A 227 -3.74 15.87 -5.18
N LYS A 228 -3.54 17.17 -5.41
CA LYS A 228 -4.58 18.05 -5.97
C LYS A 228 -5.03 17.63 -7.38
N GLU A 229 -4.11 17.14 -8.20
CA GLU A 229 -4.42 16.63 -9.56
C GLU A 229 -5.13 15.26 -9.50
N PHE A 230 -4.59 14.31 -8.73
CA PHE A 230 -5.03 12.91 -8.82
C PHE A 230 -6.04 12.50 -7.74
N GLY A 231 -6.17 13.26 -6.66
CA GLY A 231 -6.93 12.87 -5.45
C GLY A 231 -6.40 11.59 -4.78
N THR A 232 -5.18 11.17 -5.14
CA THR A 232 -4.52 9.96 -4.64
C THR A 232 -3.02 10.21 -4.49
N LEU A 233 -2.40 9.53 -3.54
CA LEU A 233 -0.96 9.35 -3.46
C LEU A 233 -0.66 7.89 -3.14
N PHE A 234 -0.07 7.17 -4.10
CA PHE A 234 0.41 5.81 -3.98
C PHE A 234 1.93 5.80 -4.08
N TRP A 235 2.59 5.22 -3.09
CA TRP A 235 4.04 5.19 -3.03
C TRP A 235 4.58 3.96 -3.74
N PRO A 236 5.72 4.05 -4.43
CA PRO A 236 6.34 2.89 -5.03
C PRO A 236 7.03 2.02 -3.97
N ASP A 237 6.99 0.72 -4.19
CA ASP A 237 7.72 -0.30 -3.44
C ASP A 237 9.03 -0.67 -4.19
N ILE A 238 9.86 -1.53 -3.60
CA ILE A 238 11.12 -1.99 -4.17
C ILE A 238 10.95 -2.99 -5.33
N ALA A 239 9.83 -3.70 -5.43
CA ALA A 239 9.61 -4.71 -6.48
C ALA A 239 8.81 -4.16 -7.67
N ARG A 240 8.85 -4.88 -8.79
CA ARG A 240 8.00 -4.65 -9.97
C ARG A 240 7.20 -5.89 -10.30
N THR A 241 6.07 -5.71 -10.97
CA THR A 241 5.30 -6.83 -11.49
C THR A 241 5.95 -7.38 -12.77
N ARG A 242 6.23 -8.69 -12.80
CA ARG A 242 6.80 -9.35 -13.98
C ARG A 242 5.90 -9.23 -15.22
N PRO A 243 6.46 -9.22 -16.45
CA PRO A 243 5.66 -9.17 -17.67
C PRO A 243 4.65 -10.31 -17.79
N ASN A 244 5.02 -11.52 -17.36
CA ASN A 244 4.17 -12.70 -17.41
C ASN A 244 3.21 -12.83 -16.22
N ASN A 245 3.10 -11.82 -15.35
CA ASN A 245 2.14 -11.86 -14.27
C ASN A 245 0.69 -11.82 -14.82
N PRO A 246 -0.18 -12.79 -14.47
CA PRO A 246 -1.56 -12.88 -14.96
C PRO A 246 -2.39 -11.60 -14.77
N ILE A 247 -2.07 -10.80 -13.75
CA ILE A 247 -2.84 -9.60 -13.41
C ILE A 247 -2.93 -8.59 -14.54
N TRP A 248 -1.91 -8.51 -15.41
CA TRP A 248 -1.89 -7.60 -16.55
C TRP A 248 -3.05 -7.90 -17.50
N ALA A 249 -3.22 -9.17 -17.89
CA ALA A 249 -4.32 -9.60 -18.75
C ALA A 249 -5.68 -9.53 -18.02
N ILE A 250 -5.74 -9.92 -16.74
CA ILE A 250 -6.98 -9.89 -15.95
C ILE A 250 -7.52 -8.46 -15.84
N THR A 251 -6.66 -7.48 -15.59
CA THR A 251 -7.05 -6.05 -15.50
C THR A 251 -7.10 -5.36 -16.86
N ASN A 252 -6.88 -6.08 -17.95
CA ASN A 252 -6.83 -5.56 -19.31
C ASN A 252 -5.80 -4.42 -19.49
N THR A 253 -4.64 -4.58 -18.88
CA THR A 253 -3.59 -3.57 -18.75
C THR A 253 -2.32 -4.10 -19.37
N GLN A 254 -1.77 -3.36 -20.34
CA GLN A 254 -0.45 -3.65 -20.87
C GLN A 254 0.60 -3.46 -19.76
N CYS A 255 1.56 -4.39 -19.70
CA CYS A 255 2.68 -4.33 -18.77
C CYS A 255 3.39 -2.97 -18.85
N ARG A 256 3.83 -2.47 -17.69
CA ARG A 256 4.44 -1.15 -17.54
C ARG A 256 5.91 -1.29 -17.14
N MET A 257 6.79 -0.66 -17.92
CA MET A 257 8.22 -0.63 -17.61
C MET A 257 8.61 0.54 -16.71
N ASP A 258 7.80 1.58 -16.65
CA ASP A 258 8.03 2.78 -15.86
C ASP A 258 7.30 2.75 -14.51
N GLU A 259 6.93 1.56 -14.03
CA GLU A 259 6.09 1.40 -12.85
C GLU A 259 6.70 0.37 -11.87
N TYR A 260 6.70 0.74 -10.59
CA TYR A 260 6.97 -0.16 -9.48
C TYR A 260 5.64 -0.64 -8.89
N GLU A 261 5.68 -1.76 -8.17
CA GLU A 261 4.56 -2.14 -7.31
C GLU A 261 4.28 -1.02 -6.30
N GLN A 262 3.06 -0.98 -5.77
CA GLN A 262 2.69 -0.02 -4.74
C GLN A 262 3.12 -0.51 -3.36
N GLU A 263 3.55 0.39 -2.48
CA GLU A 263 3.70 0.18 -1.03
C GLU A 263 2.40 0.64 -0.35
N SER A 264 1.74 -0.24 0.42
CA SER A 264 0.50 0.08 1.13
C SER A 264 0.70 0.49 2.59
N GLY A 265 1.95 0.56 3.07
CA GLY A 265 2.29 1.10 4.38
C GLY A 265 1.93 2.59 4.55
N GLN A 266 1.74 3.29 3.42
CA GLN A 266 1.12 4.61 3.37
C GLN A 266 0.42 4.82 2.03
N LEU A 267 -0.81 5.33 2.05
CA LEU A 267 -1.52 5.78 0.86
C LEU A 267 -2.55 6.85 1.21
N ILE A 268 -2.86 7.73 0.27
CA ILE A 268 -3.95 8.70 0.39
C ILE A 268 -4.94 8.48 -0.75
N VAL A 269 -6.24 8.48 -0.44
CA VAL A 269 -7.32 8.37 -1.43
C VAL A 269 -8.47 9.29 -1.05
N ASP A 270 -8.95 10.11 -1.98
CA ASP A 270 -10.22 10.83 -1.84
C ASP A 270 -11.40 9.89 -2.09
N LYS A 271 -12.07 9.49 -1.01
CA LYS A 271 -13.22 8.57 -1.08
C LYS A 271 -14.44 9.18 -1.76
N ARG A 272 -14.53 10.50 -1.88
CA ARG A 272 -15.65 11.13 -2.61
C ARG A 272 -15.57 10.82 -4.10
N LYS A 273 -14.37 10.59 -4.61
CA LYS A 273 -14.07 10.27 -6.02
C LYS A 273 -13.89 8.78 -6.25
N PHE A 274 -13.18 8.10 -5.35
CA PHE A 274 -12.66 6.74 -5.59
C PHE A 274 -13.30 5.68 -4.70
N PHE A 275 -14.53 5.92 -4.23
CA PHE A 275 -15.27 4.97 -3.41
C PHE A 275 -15.40 3.59 -4.06
N TYR A 276 -15.69 3.55 -5.37
CA TYR A 276 -15.86 2.31 -6.12
C TYR A 276 -14.53 1.60 -6.41
N HIS A 277 -13.44 2.34 -6.63
CA HIS A 277 -12.11 1.77 -6.80
C HIS A 277 -11.63 1.05 -5.53
N LEU A 278 -11.90 1.63 -4.37
CA LEU A 278 -11.61 1.00 -3.08
C LEU A 278 -12.44 -0.27 -2.85
N GLN A 279 -13.69 -0.32 -3.34
CA GLN A 279 -14.49 -1.54 -3.31
C GLN A 279 -13.87 -2.66 -4.16
N LEU A 280 -13.36 -2.34 -5.36
CA LEU A 280 -12.68 -3.32 -6.19
C LEU A 280 -11.35 -3.78 -5.57
N ALA A 281 -10.57 -2.86 -5.00
CA ALA A 281 -9.35 -3.19 -4.28
C ALA A 281 -9.63 -4.14 -3.10
N ALA A 282 -10.73 -3.91 -2.38
CA ALA A 282 -11.17 -4.79 -1.31
C ALA A 282 -11.71 -6.14 -1.82
N TRP A 283 -12.38 -6.15 -2.96
CA TRP A 283 -12.88 -7.38 -3.60
C TRP A 283 -11.73 -8.30 -4.01
N PHE A 284 -10.67 -7.77 -4.64
CA PHE A 284 -9.45 -8.52 -4.94
C PHE A 284 -8.83 -9.09 -3.66
N ASN A 285 -8.76 -8.26 -2.60
CA ASN A 285 -8.07 -8.60 -1.35
C ASN A 285 -8.81 -9.59 -0.46
N ASN A 286 -10.13 -9.64 -0.52
CA ASN A 286 -10.94 -10.31 0.50
C ASN A 286 -11.78 -11.44 -0.09
N VAL A 287 -12.47 -11.19 -1.21
CA VAL A 287 -13.36 -12.19 -1.82
C VAL A 287 -12.56 -13.21 -2.62
N HIS A 288 -11.51 -12.76 -3.30
CA HIS A 288 -10.69 -13.59 -4.19
C HIS A 288 -9.22 -13.68 -3.77
N ALA A 289 -8.92 -13.37 -2.52
CA ALA A 289 -7.58 -13.31 -1.96
C ALA A 289 -6.74 -14.56 -2.29
N GLN A 290 -7.35 -15.75 -2.15
CA GLN A 290 -6.67 -17.03 -2.38
C GLN A 290 -6.05 -17.12 -3.78
N TYR A 291 -6.77 -16.66 -4.80
CA TYR A 291 -6.30 -16.72 -6.18
C TYR A 291 -5.25 -15.64 -6.45
N TYR A 292 -5.56 -14.39 -6.12
CA TYR A 292 -4.65 -13.27 -6.42
C TYR A 292 -3.34 -13.35 -5.63
N ASN A 293 -3.35 -13.94 -4.43
CA ASN A 293 -2.14 -14.12 -3.63
C ASN A 293 -1.14 -15.13 -4.21
N GLU A 294 -1.53 -15.92 -5.22
CA GLU A 294 -0.61 -16.81 -5.94
C GLU A 294 0.46 -16.02 -6.74
N PHE A 295 0.16 -14.77 -7.13
CA PHE A 295 1.03 -13.95 -7.97
C PHE A 295 1.08 -12.45 -7.59
N LEU A 296 0.35 -12.03 -6.56
CA LEU A 296 0.45 -10.71 -5.91
C LEU A 296 0.69 -10.87 -4.40
N LEU A 297 1.44 -9.96 -3.78
CA LEU A 297 1.66 -9.99 -2.34
C LEU A 297 0.59 -9.19 -1.57
N GLY A 298 -0.61 -9.76 -1.44
CA GLY A 298 -1.66 -9.21 -0.58
C GLY A 298 -2.11 -7.79 -0.98
N ASP A 299 -2.49 -6.97 0.00
CA ASP A 299 -3.10 -5.65 -0.25
C ASP A 299 -2.18 -4.63 -0.84
N LYS A 300 -0.87 -4.83 -0.63
CA LYS A 300 0.21 -3.97 -1.06
C LYS A 300 -0.03 -3.40 -2.46
N ASP A 301 -0.35 -4.27 -3.40
CA ASP A 301 -0.40 -3.92 -4.82
C ASP A 301 -1.81 -3.99 -5.45
N MET A 302 -2.80 -4.45 -4.68
CA MET A 302 -4.18 -4.58 -5.15
C MET A 302 -4.91 -3.23 -5.28
N PHE A 303 -4.49 -2.21 -4.53
CA PHE A 303 -4.95 -0.84 -4.76
C PHE A 303 -4.58 -0.36 -6.17
N ARG A 304 -3.29 -0.47 -6.53
CA ARG A 304 -2.79 -0.10 -7.85
C ARG A 304 -3.53 -0.82 -8.97
N PHE A 305 -3.72 -2.14 -8.84
CA PHE A 305 -4.39 -2.92 -9.87
C PHE A 305 -5.90 -2.67 -9.98
N ALA A 306 -6.57 -2.25 -8.91
CA ALA A 306 -7.95 -1.76 -9.01
C ALA A 306 -8.03 -0.49 -9.88
N TRP A 307 -7.07 0.44 -9.76
CA TRP A 307 -7.00 1.62 -10.62
C TRP A 307 -6.69 1.27 -12.08
N HIS A 308 -5.78 0.32 -12.31
CA HIS A 308 -5.49 -0.19 -13.65
C HIS A 308 -6.67 -0.87 -14.32
N ALA A 309 -7.40 -1.72 -13.58
CA ALA A 309 -8.62 -2.39 -14.05
C ALA A 309 -9.66 -1.36 -14.48
N LEU A 310 -9.85 -0.32 -13.67
CA LEU A 310 -10.81 0.76 -13.88
C LEU A 310 -10.27 1.91 -14.75
N LYS A 311 -9.15 1.71 -15.47
CA LYS A 311 -8.55 2.67 -16.41
C LYS A 311 -8.41 4.08 -15.84
N THR A 312 -8.08 4.18 -14.56
CA THR A 312 -7.97 5.44 -13.83
C THR A 312 -6.52 5.70 -13.44
N LYS A 313 -6.02 6.91 -13.72
CA LYS A 313 -4.67 7.33 -13.31
C LYS A 313 -4.64 7.64 -11.81
N TYR A 314 -3.48 7.49 -11.20
CA TYR A 314 -3.26 7.77 -9.78
C TYR A 314 -1.97 8.59 -9.58
N GLY A 315 -1.89 9.29 -8.46
CA GLY A 315 -0.73 10.11 -8.12
C GLY A 315 0.37 9.31 -7.44
N THR A 316 1.63 9.62 -7.74
CA THR A 316 2.80 9.01 -7.10
C THR A 316 3.90 10.06 -6.89
N PRO A 317 4.72 9.97 -5.82
CA PRO A 317 5.95 10.74 -5.74
C PRO A 317 6.90 10.39 -6.89
N ARG A 318 7.67 11.38 -7.36
CA ARG A 318 8.65 11.16 -8.43
C ARG A 318 9.81 10.25 -8.00
N LYS A 319 10.21 10.36 -6.73
CA LYS A 319 11.32 9.59 -6.18
C LYS A 319 10.88 8.20 -5.76
N TRP A 320 11.65 7.21 -6.21
CA TRP A 320 11.59 5.84 -5.75
C TRP A 320 12.08 5.72 -4.31
N VAL A 321 11.80 4.57 -3.69
CA VAL A 321 12.13 4.27 -2.30
C VAL A 321 13.65 4.30 -2.05
N THR A 322 14.05 4.75 -0.86
CA THR A 322 15.43 4.69 -0.38
C THR A 322 15.54 3.66 0.74
N SER A 323 16.50 2.73 0.63
CA SER A 323 16.78 1.77 1.71
C SER A 323 17.52 2.48 2.84
N VAL A 324 17.13 2.22 4.08
CA VAL A 324 17.75 2.77 5.30
C VAL A 324 18.06 1.65 6.27
N GLY A 325 19.25 1.68 6.88
CA GLY A 325 19.63 0.64 7.83
C GLY A 325 21.00 0.82 8.48
N THR A 326 21.63 -0.31 8.82
CA THR A 326 22.93 -0.35 9.52
C THR A 326 24.06 -0.76 8.58
N VAL A 327 25.29 -0.44 8.99
CA VAL A 327 26.51 -0.95 8.34
C VAL A 327 27.32 -1.69 9.39
N ALA A 328 27.51 -2.99 9.19
CA ALA A 328 28.29 -3.84 10.07
C ALA A 328 29.80 -3.49 10.02
N PRO A 329 30.60 -3.90 11.03
CA PRO A 329 32.04 -3.63 11.08
C PRO A 329 32.83 -4.12 9.86
N ASN A 330 32.38 -5.19 9.21
CA ASN A 330 32.95 -5.74 7.98
C ASN A 330 32.50 -5.00 6.71
N GLY A 331 31.71 -3.92 6.84
CA GLY A 331 31.16 -3.14 5.73
C GLY A 331 29.84 -3.66 5.15
N TYR A 332 29.29 -4.77 5.66
CA TYR A 332 28.01 -5.30 5.19
C TYR A 332 26.86 -4.33 5.53
N TYR A 333 26.07 -3.96 4.53
CA TYR A 333 24.91 -3.09 4.68
C TYR A 333 23.65 -3.93 4.89
N CYS A 334 22.86 -3.60 5.91
CA CYS A 334 21.56 -4.22 6.15
C CYS A 334 20.45 -3.17 6.19
N GLY A 335 19.71 -3.00 5.10
CA GLY A 335 18.55 -2.11 5.03
C GLY A 335 17.34 -2.71 5.72
N HIS A 336 16.86 -2.09 6.80
CA HIS A 336 15.71 -2.57 7.57
C HIS A 336 14.45 -1.69 7.41
N SER A 337 14.62 -0.47 6.91
CA SER A 337 13.56 0.52 6.73
C SER A 337 13.56 1.12 5.33
N PHE A 338 12.42 1.66 4.92
CA PHE A 338 12.19 2.33 3.66
C PHE A 338 11.92 3.82 3.88
N ALA A 339 12.80 4.68 3.38
CA ALA A 339 12.54 6.10 3.26
C ALA A 339 11.66 6.37 2.02
N GLN A 340 10.45 6.85 2.29
CA GLN A 340 9.42 7.14 1.30
C GLN A 340 9.23 8.65 1.18
N HIS A 341 8.96 9.13 -0.04
CA HIS A 341 9.15 10.55 -0.37
C HIS A 341 7.83 11.34 -0.47
N HIS A 342 7.87 12.60 -0.08
CA HIS A 342 6.86 13.58 -0.45
C HIS A 342 6.97 13.85 -1.97
N PRO A 343 5.87 14.23 -2.67
CA PRO A 343 5.93 14.55 -4.10
C PRO A 343 6.91 15.67 -4.51
N ASN A 344 7.38 16.49 -3.57
CA ASN A 344 8.41 17.52 -3.79
C ASN A 344 9.86 16.96 -3.73
N GLY A 345 10.02 15.67 -3.44
CA GLY A 345 11.31 14.98 -3.36
C GLY A 345 11.94 14.90 -1.96
N SER A 346 11.40 15.53 -0.92
CA SER A 346 11.88 15.31 0.45
C SER A 346 11.43 13.97 1.00
N VAL A 347 12.11 13.42 2.02
CA VAL A 347 11.59 12.23 2.74
C VAL A 347 10.36 12.63 3.54
N ALA A 348 9.28 11.86 3.41
CA ALA A 348 8.04 12.03 4.17
C ALA A 348 7.90 11.00 5.29
N PHE A 349 8.40 9.79 5.07
CA PHE A 349 8.20 8.67 5.98
C PHE A 349 9.43 7.77 6.09
N LEU A 350 9.60 7.14 7.25
CA LEU A 350 10.51 6.01 7.47
C LEU A 350 9.67 4.79 7.88
N HIS A 351 9.44 3.89 6.91
CA HIS A 351 8.64 2.68 7.06
C HIS A 351 9.53 1.49 7.47
N GLY A 352 9.34 0.97 8.69
CA GLY A 352 10.15 -0.09 9.29
C GLY A 352 9.80 -1.51 8.82
N GLY A 353 9.67 -1.74 7.51
CA GLY A 353 9.17 -3.00 6.94
C GLY A 353 9.90 -4.27 7.45
N LEU A 354 11.24 -4.22 7.54
CA LEU A 354 12.08 -5.32 8.03
C LEU A 354 12.65 -5.09 9.43
N LEU A 355 12.42 -3.92 10.04
CA LEU A 355 12.86 -3.57 11.41
C LEU A 355 12.44 -4.62 12.45
N LYS A 356 11.25 -5.20 12.27
CA LYS A 356 10.69 -6.26 13.13
C LYS A 356 11.48 -7.58 13.10
N THR A 357 12.36 -7.75 12.12
CA THR A 357 13.18 -8.96 11.97
C THR A 357 14.52 -8.85 12.69
N ILE A 358 14.93 -7.66 13.13
CA ILE A 358 16.19 -7.46 13.84
C ILE A 358 16.11 -8.14 15.22
N PRO A 359 17.00 -9.11 15.53
CA PRO A 359 17.02 -9.72 16.85
C PRO A 359 17.31 -8.68 17.95
N LYS A 360 16.67 -8.83 19.12
CA LYS A 360 16.84 -7.89 20.24
C LYS A 360 18.32 -7.69 20.64
N ALA A 361 19.12 -8.75 20.61
CA ALA A 361 20.57 -8.68 20.91
C ALA A 361 21.33 -7.81 19.90
N VAL A 362 20.97 -7.89 18.61
CA VAL A 362 21.57 -7.08 17.54
C VAL A 362 21.15 -5.63 17.71
N MET A 363 19.86 -5.37 17.90
CA MET A 363 19.35 -4.01 18.13
C MET A 363 19.97 -3.35 19.36
N LYS A 364 20.15 -4.11 20.45
CA LYS A 364 20.82 -3.64 21.67
C LYS A 364 22.28 -3.30 21.37
N TRP A 365 23.02 -4.18 20.70
CA TRP A 365 24.41 -3.94 20.33
C TRP A 365 24.57 -2.73 19.40
N GLU A 366 23.72 -2.58 18.39
CA GLU A 366 23.75 -1.43 17.49
C GLU A 366 23.50 -0.12 18.27
N ARG A 367 22.49 -0.11 19.15
CA ARG A 367 22.20 1.06 20.00
C ARG A 367 23.37 1.41 20.93
N GLU A 368 23.90 0.44 21.67
CA GLU A 368 24.89 0.68 22.73
C GLU A 368 26.31 0.90 22.21
N SER A 369 26.67 0.28 21.08
CA SER A 369 28.06 0.21 20.60
C SER A 369 28.29 0.87 19.24
N ARG A 370 27.23 1.15 18.48
CA ARG A 370 27.33 1.61 17.08
C ARG A 370 26.58 2.90 16.79
N GLY A 371 25.99 3.51 17.83
CA GLY A 371 25.31 4.80 17.74
C GLY A 371 23.89 4.70 17.19
N GLY A 372 23.26 3.53 17.25
CA GLY A 372 21.85 3.36 16.88
C GLY A 372 21.61 2.40 15.71
N ILE A 373 20.36 2.31 15.22
CA ILE A 373 20.00 1.44 14.08
C ILE A 373 19.74 2.22 12.79
N PHE A 374 19.56 3.54 12.87
CA PHE A 374 19.37 4.43 11.74
C PHE A 374 20.69 5.10 11.37
N GLN A 375 21.62 4.33 10.77
CA GLN A 375 23.00 4.77 10.53
C GLN A 375 23.24 5.25 9.10
N ALA A 376 22.74 4.49 8.12
CA ALA A 376 23.09 4.64 6.71
C ALA A 376 21.89 4.47 5.80
N TYR A 377 22.05 4.91 4.55
CA TYR A 377 21.06 4.71 3.50
C TYR A 377 21.71 4.35 2.16
N LYS A 378 20.98 3.62 1.32
CA LYS A 378 21.27 3.41 -0.09
C LYS A 378 20.12 3.96 -0.93
N ARG A 379 20.43 4.92 -1.80
CA ARG A 379 19.48 5.51 -2.75
C ARG A 379 19.99 5.30 -4.17
N SER A 380 19.13 4.74 -5.01
CA SER A 380 19.41 4.54 -6.43
C SER A 380 19.78 5.84 -7.15
N VAL A 381 20.70 5.76 -8.12
CA VAL A 381 21.03 6.87 -9.03
C VAL A 381 20.02 7.03 -10.18
N VAL A 382 19.05 6.10 -10.26
CA VAL A 382 17.93 6.11 -11.21
C VAL A 382 16.58 6.24 -10.47
N ASP A 383 16.56 6.79 -9.25
CA ASP A 383 15.38 6.91 -8.38
C ASP A 383 14.21 7.72 -8.99
N GLU A 384 14.44 8.51 -10.04
CA GLU A 384 13.39 9.21 -10.81
C GLU A 384 13.26 8.71 -12.26
N ARG A 385 14.07 7.73 -12.65
CA ARG A 385 14.03 7.10 -14.00
C ARG A 385 13.47 5.69 -13.86
N HIS A 386 12.17 5.61 -13.61
CA HIS A 386 11.48 4.36 -13.29
C HIS A 386 11.43 3.37 -14.45
N ASN A 387 11.92 3.70 -15.64
CA ASN A 387 12.09 2.76 -16.76
C ASN A 387 13.43 2.01 -16.75
N LEU A 388 14.29 2.25 -15.75
CA LEU A 388 15.58 1.58 -15.57
C LEU A 388 15.50 0.59 -14.40
N ILE A 389 16.20 -0.55 -14.51
CA ILE A 389 16.33 -1.52 -13.41
C ILE A 389 17.41 -1.04 -12.43
N GLU A 390 17.09 -1.11 -11.15
CA GLU A 390 18.07 -1.10 -10.05
C GLU A 390 18.11 -2.50 -9.43
N LYS A 391 19.30 -3.02 -9.16
CA LYS A 391 19.45 -4.37 -8.59
C LYS A 391 19.18 -4.36 -7.11
N VAL A 392 17.92 -4.64 -6.77
CA VAL A 392 17.45 -4.74 -5.39
C VAL A 392 17.15 -6.18 -5.02
N ALA A 393 17.48 -6.57 -3.79
CA ALA A 393 17.12 -7.86 -3.23
C ALA A 393 16.85 -7.76 -1.73
N ILE A 394 16.08 -8.70 -1.20
CA ILE A 394 16.02 -8.94 0.24
C ILE A 394 16.78 -10.25 0.53
N SER A 395 17.79 -10.18 1.40
CA SER A 395 18.60 -11.33 1.80
C SER A 395 18.52 -11.59 3.30
N MET A 396 18.70 -12.85 3.70
CA MET A 396 18.84 -13.24 5.10
C MET A 396 20.27 -12.97 5.57
N ASP A 397 20.42 -12.34 6.73
CA ASP A 397 21.70 -12.12 7.40
C ASP A 397 21.72 -12.87 8.74
N GLY A 398 22.68 -13.79 8.88
CA GLY A 398 22.92 -14.55 10.12
C GLY A 398 23.66 -13.76 11.20
N VAL A 399 24.06 -12.53 10.90
CA VAL A 399 24.75 -11.59 11.80
C VAL A 399 26.07 -12.16 12.36
N PRO A 400 26.98 -12.70 11.53
CA PRO A 400 28.22 -13.35 11.99
C PRO A 400 29.21 -12.37 12.65
N TYR A 401 28.98 -11.06 12.47
CA TYR A 401 29.79 -9.97 12.98
C TYR A 401 29.37 -9.49 14.38
N LEU A 402 28.31 -10.05 14.97
CA LEU A 402 27.90 -9.71 16.33
C LEU A 402 28.93 -10.24 17.36
N PRO A 403 29.49 -9.39 18.25
CA PRO A 403 30.38 -9.86 19.31
C PRO A 403 29.68 -10.84 20.25
N ASN A 404 30.34 -11.95 20.61
CA ASN A 404 29.78 -13.02 21.45
C ASN A 404 28.42 -13.53 20.95
N ARG A 405 28.26 -13.66 19.63
CA ARG A 405 27.02 -14.11 18.97
C ARG A 405 26.48 -15.40 19.61
N PRO A 406 25.25 -15.38 20.17
CA PRO A 406 24.60 -16.60 20.67
C PRO A 406 24.40 -17.64 19.56
N GLU A 407 24.51 -18.93 19.89
CA GLU A 407 24.30 -20.01 18.91
C GLU A 407 22.88 -20.01 18.35
N ASP A 408 21.89 -19.71 19.19
CA ASP A 408 20.46 -19.65 18.89
C ASP A 408 19.98 -18.29 18.36
N LEU A 409 20.90 -17.36 18.07
CA LEU A 409 20.53 -16.05 17.54
C LEU A 409 19.83 -16.21 16.18
N GLY A 410 18.62 -15.68 16.09
CA GLY A 410 17.85 -15.63 14.85
C GLY A 410 18.52 -14.78 13.76
N ILE A 411 17.96 -14.89 12.56
CA ILE A 411 18.36 -14.10 11.38
C ILE A 411 17.63 -12.76 11.35
N GLN A 412 18.21 -11.79 10.64
CA GLN A 412 17.50 -10.59 10.19
C GLN A 412 17.37 -10.59 8.67
N TRP A 413 16.42 -9.82 8.14
CA TRP A 413 16.22 -9.64 6.72
C TRP A 413 16.71 -8.25 6.31
N CYS A 414 17.46 -8.19 5.23
CA CYS A 414 18.17 -7.00 4.79
C CYS A 414 17.79 -6.68 3.35
N THR A 415 17.23 -5.50 3.11
CA THR A 415 17.09 -4.96 1.76
C THR A 415 18.41 -4.35 1.33
N ASP A 416 18.93 -4.78 0.18
CA ASP A 416 20.15 -4.24 -0.40
C ASP A 416 19.96 -3.79 -1.84
N LEU A 417 20.57 -2.64 -2.17
CA LEU A 417 20.75 -2.17 -3.54
C LEU A 417 22.20 -2.47 -3.90
N LYS A 418 22.41 -3.55 -4.66
CA LYS A 418 23.71 -4.24 -4.79
C LYS A 418 24.81 -3.32 -5.33
N ASP A 419 24.45 -2.46 -6.28
CA ASP A 419 25.40 -1.58 -6.99
C ASP A 419 25.49 -0.17 -6.39
N VAL A 420 24.84 0.06 -5.24
CA VAL A 420 24.78 1.37 -4.58
C VAL A 420 25.60 1.34 -3.29
N HIS A 421 26.50 2.31 -3.12
CA HIS A 421 27.28 2.45 -1.89
C HIS A 421 26.46 3.14 -0.78
N PRO A 422 26.55 2.67 0.48
CA PRO A 422 25.85 3.30 1.59
C PRO A 422 26.45 4.66 1.93
N ARG A 423 25.59 5.61 2.28
CA ARG A 423 25.93 6.95 2.78
C ARG A 423 25.34 7.16 4.17
N LYS A 424 25.80 8.17 4.92
CA LYS A 424 25.30 8.45 6.27
C LYS A 424 23.85 8.94 6.21
N LEU A 425 22.96 8.37 7.03
CA LEU A 425 21.55 8.76 7.03
C LEU A 425 21.37 10.25 7.35
N ASP A 426 22.24 10.84 8.17
CA ASP A 426 22.19 12.26 8.52
C ASP A 426 22.27 13.21 7.30
N GLU A 427 22.78 12.75 6.16
CA GLU A 427 22.77 13.55 4.92
C GLU A 427 21.36 13.62 4.28
N LEU A 428 20.46 12.72 4.66
CA LEU A 428 19.10 12.59 4.13
C LEU A 428 18.04 12.97 5.17
N VAL A 429 18.18 12.50 6.41
CA VAL A 429 17.28 12.80 7.53
C VAL A 429 18.13 13.13 8.78
N PRO A 430 18.61 14.39 8.91
CA PRO A 430 19.54 14.78 9.97
C PRO A 430 19.01 14.48 11.37
N GLY A 431 19.81 13.79 12.19
CA GLY A 431 19.52 13.55 13.61
C GLY A 431 18.39 12.56 13.87
N PHE A 432 17.95 11.80 12.86
CA PHE A 432 16.79 10.93 13.01
C PHE A 432 16.97 9.83 14.06
N GLU A 433 18.18 9.28 14.21
CA GLU A 433 18.44 8.27 15.23
C GLU A 433 18.13 8.77 16.65
N LYS A 434 18.57 9.98 16.97
CA LYS A 434 18.24 10.63 18.25
C LYS A 434 16.74 10.86 18.38
N THR A 435 16.09 11.34 17.32
CA THR A 435 14.64 11.50 17.29
C THR A 435 13.94 10.17 17.57
N PHE A 436 14.37 9.07 16.94
CA PHE A 436 13.81 7.74 17.15
C PHE A 436 13.95 7.29 18.61
N GLU A 437 15.11 7.53 19.24
CA GLU A 437 15.31 7.27 20.66
C GLU A 437 14.39 8.12 21.56
N ASP A 438 14.33 9.43 21.33
CA ASP A 438 13.51 10.38 22.10
C ASP A 438 12.00 10.06 22.01
N LEU A 439 11.56 9.50 20.88
CA LEU A 439 10.19 9.01 20.68
C LEU A 439 9.90 7.68 21.41
N GLY A 440 10.92 7.02 21.96
CA GLY A 440 10.81 5.69 22.54
C GLY A 440 10.76 4.57 21.50
N GLY A 441 11.43 4.74 20.36
CA GLY A 441 11.48 3.79 19.25
C GLY A 441 12.07 2.43 19.62
N TYR A 442 12.91 2.38 20.66
CA TYR A 442 13.54 1.17 21.19
C TYR A 442 12.68 0.34 22.14
N TRP A 443 11.35 0.54 22.16
CA TRP A 443 10.41 -0.20 23.01
C TRP A 443 10.52 -1.74 22.91
N MET A 444 11.13 -2.26 21.84
CA MET A 444 11.40 -3.69 21.63
C MET A 444 12.46 -4.25 22.60
N LEU A 445 13.33 -3.38 23.11
CA LEU A 445 14.38 -3.70 24.08
C LEU A 445 13.89 -3.66 25.52
N ASP A 446 12.73 -3.06 25.77
CA ASP A 446 12.11 -3.06 27.09
C ASP A 446 11.83 -4.53 27.49
N ASN A 447 12.22 -4.90 28.71
CA ASN A 447 11.87 -6.21 29.25
C ASN A 447 10.34 -6.31 29.29
N ASP A 448 9.75 -7.21 28.50
CA ASP A 448 8.33 -7.56 28.61
C ASP A 448 8.12 -8.37 29.91
N GLY A 449 8.36 -7.74 31.06
CA GLY A 449 8.06 -8.27 32.37
C GLY A 449 6.59 -8.10 32.71
N THR A 450 5.68 -8.67 31.90
CA THR A 450 4.30 -9.00 32.28
C THR A 450 3.69 -9.90 31.21
N HIS A 451 3.84 -11.21 31.38
CA HIS A 451 2.74 -12.11 31.03
C HIS A 451 1.66 -11.91 32.10
N THR A 452 0.56 -11.24 31.74
CA THR A 452 -0.72 -11.33 32.45
C THR A 452 -1.80 -11.49 31.41
#